data_AF-A0A6P1I615-F1
#
_entry.id   AF-A0A6P1I615-F1
#
_cell.length_a   1.000
_cell.length_b   1.000
_cell.length_c   1.000
_cell.angle_alpha   90.00
_cell.angle_beta   90.00
_cell.angle_gamma   90.00
#
_symmetry.space_group_name_H-M   'P 1'
#
loop_
_entity.id
_entity.type
_entity.pdbx_description
1 polymer ?
#
loop_
_entity_poly.entity_id
_entity_poly.type
_entity_poly.pdbx_seq_one_letter_code
_entity_poly.pdbx_strand_id
1 'polypeptide(L)'
;MTVSLTAWVGSFVVLAGIAGAVALDLRAVRDALEASVAAENPADSAQDITDTVNFTLIASGAIAVVLILLALLGIQLLRARKMAGLVTLVVIGLLSAAGGVGFWTLLSDAGDATAGVLQWAPLAYSALVAVGVLALFAPGVSAWLHRRR
;
A
#
# COMPACT_ATOMS: atom_id res chain seq x y z
N MET A 1 18.23 11.75 3.48
CA MET A 1 17.49 11.56 2.20
C MET A 1 17.62 10.14 1.67
N THR A 2 18.81 9.54 1.65
CA THR A 2 19.04 8.16 1.16
C THR A 2 18.15 7.12 1.84
N VAL A 3 18.04 7.15 3.18
CA VAL A 3 17.18 6.22 3.96
C VAL A 3 15.70 6.29 3.53
N SER A 4 15.17 7.50 3.35
CA SER A 4 13.78 7.67 2.90
C SER A 4 13.59 7.11 1.49
N LEU A 5 14.50 7.41 0.56
CA LEU A 5 14.47 6.89 -0.81
C LEU A 5 14.54 5.36 -0.84
N THR A 6 15.45 4.75 -0.09
CA THR A 6 15.57 3.29 -0.03
C THR A 6 14.34 2.64 0.57
N ALA A 7 13.71 3.26 1.58
CA ALA A 7 12.49 2.77 2.18
C ALA A 7 11.29 2.85 1.20
N TRP A 8 11.18 3.94 0.44
CA TRP A 8 10.16 4.07 -0.63
C TRP A 8 10.37 3.07 -1.77
N VAL A 9 11.61 2.88 -2.22
CA VAL A 9 11.91 1.85 -3.24
C VAL A 9 11.58 0.47 -2.70
N GLY A 10 12.00 0.17 -1.46
CA GLY A 10 11.68 -1.09 -0.79
C GLY A 10 10.17 -1.32 -0.66
N SER A 11 9.39 -0.28 -0.30
CA SER A 11 7.94 -0.42 -0.20
C SER A 11 7.29 -0.70 -1.56
N PHE A 12 7.76 -0.10 -2.65
CA PHE A 12 7.30 -0.43 -4.00
C PHE A 12 7.64 -1.87 -4.41
N VAL A 13 8.82 -2.38 -4.04
CA VAL A 13 9.21 -3.76 -4.29
C VAL A 13 8.31 -4.73 -3.52
N VAL A 14 8.05 -4.47 -2.23
CA VAL A 14 7.14 -5.31 -1.42
C VAL A 14 5.72 -5.26 -1.99
N LEU A 15 5.23 -4.08 -2.37
CA LEU A 15 3.91 -3.94 -2.98
C LEU A 15 3.79 -4.67 -4.32
N ALA A 16 4.83 -4.64 -5.15
CA ALA A 16 4.90 -5.42 -6.38
C ALA A 16 4.92 -6.93 -6.11
N GLY A 17 5.60 -7.37 -5.04
CA GLY A 17 5.58 -8.76 -4.57
C GLY A 17 4.18 -9.19 -4.12
N ILE A 18 3.47 -8.35 -3.35
CA ILE A 18 2.08 -8.59 -2.95
C ILE A 18 1.18 -8.71 -4.19
N ALA A 19 1.28 -7.77 -5.12
CA ALA A 19 0.49 -7.80 -6.36
C ALA A 19 0.81 -9.06 -7.19
N GLY A 20 2.08 -9.46 -7.26
CA GLY A 20 2.51 -10.69 -7.92
C GLY A 20 1.92 -11.94 -7.27
N ALA A 21 1.97 -12.05 -5.94
CA ALA A 21 1.37 -13.16 -5.20
C ALA A 21 -0.16 -13.23 -5.43
N VAL A 22 -0.86 -12.10 -5.34
CA VAL A 22 -2.29 -12.01 -5.63
C VAL A 22 -2.60 -12.40 -7.07
N ALA A 23 -1.76 -12.01 -8.04
CA ALA A 23 -1.97 -12.35 -9.44
C ALA A 23 -1.75 -13.85 -9.73
N LEU A 24 -0.79 -14.49 -9.04
CA LEU A 24 -0.52 -15.92 -9.19
C LEU A 24 -1.63 -16.79 -8.57
N ASP A 25 -2.16 -16.38 -7.42
CA ASP A 25 -3.18 -17.11 -6.66
C ASP A 25 -4.55 -16.41 -6.66
N LEU A 26 -4.88 -15.72 -7.76
CA LEU A 26 -6.05 -14.83 -7.84
C LEU A 26 -7.38 -15.53 -7.53
N ARG A 27 -7.50 -16.82 -7.87
CA ARG A 27 -8.69 -17.61 -7.56
C ARG A 27 -8.85 -17.80 -6.05
N ALA A 28 -7.79 -18.23 -5.37
CA ALA A 28 -7.83 -18.44 -3.93
C ALA A 28 -8.08 -17.14 -3.16
N VAL A 29 -7.52 -16.01 -3.64
CA VAL A 29 -7.79 -14.68 -3.07
C VAL A 29 -9.25 -14.27 -3.28
N ARG A 30 -9.83 -14.54 -4.47
CA ARG A 30 -11.25 -14.30 -4.74
C ARG A 30 -12.15 -15.14 -3.85
N ASP A 31 -11.91 -16.44 -3.76
CA ASP A 31 -12.73 -17.35 -2.95
C ASP A 31 -12.74 -16.93 -1.47
N ALA A 32 -11.58 -16.50 -0.95
CA ALA A 32 -11.46 -15.97 0.40
C ALA A 32 -12.24 -14.66 0.61
N LEU A 33 -12.15 -13.73 -0.34
CA LEU A 33 -12.90 -12.48 -0.31
C LEU A 33 -14.41 -12.73 -0.43
N GLU A 34 -14.83 -13.63 -1.31
CA GLU A 34 -16.24 -14.01 -1.45
C GLU A 34 -16.78 -14.64 -0.16
N ALA A 35 -16.02 -15.52 0.49
CA ALA A 35 -16.38 -16.10 1.77
C ALA A 35 -16.52 -15.03 2.88
N SER A 36 -15.59 -14.06 2.92
CA SER A 36 -15.64 -12.95 3.87
C SER A 36 -16.86 -12.06 3.63
N VAL A 37 -17.13 -11.68 2.38
CA VAL A 37 -18.27 -10.82 2.02
C VAL A 37 -19.60 -11.54 2.27
N ALA A 38 -19.68 -12.83 1.96
CA ALA A 38 -20.86 -13.65 2.23
C ALA A 38 -21.16 -13.79 3.73
N ALA A 39 -20.12 -13.89 4.57
CA ALA A 39 -20.27 -13.93 6.02
C ALA A 39 -20.82 -12.61 6.59
N GLU A 40 -20.44 -11.48 5.99
CA GLU A 40 -20.89 -10.15 6.40
C GLU A 40 -22.27 -9.79 5.80
N ASN A 41 -22.62 -10.35 4.62
CA ASN A 41 -23.85 -10.08 3.88
C ASN A 41 -24.57 -11.39 3.45
N PRO A 42 -25.16 -12.15 4.38
CA PRO A 42 -25.71 -13.48 4.10
C PRO A 42 -27.00 -13.48 3.25
N ALA A 43 -27.62 -12.31 3.04
CA ALA A 43 -28.85 -12.16 2.25
C ALA A 43 -28.56 -11.80 0.77
N ASP A 44 -27.32 -11.46 0.44
CA ASP A 44 -26.94 -11.07 -0.92
C ASP A 44 -26.87 -12.28 -1.85
N SER A 45 -27.12 -12.04 -3.14
CA SER A 45 -26.98 -13.10 -4.13
C SER A 45 -25.51 -13.42 -4.39
N ALA A 46 -25.21 -14.67 -4.78
CA ALA A 46 -23.85 -15.06 -5.13
C ALA A 46 -23.24 -14.19 -6.24
N GLN A 47 -24.08 -13.71 -7.17
CA GLN A 47 -23.63 -12.83 -8.25
C GLN A 47 -23.23 -11.44 -7.72
N ASP A 48 -24.02 -10.86 -6.81
CA ASP A 48 -23.71 -9.56 -6.20
C ASP A 48 -22.40 -9.63 -5.37
N ILE A 49 -22.18 -10.75 -4.69
CA ILE A 49 -20.95 -11.01 -3.93
C ILE A 49 -19.74 -11.05 -4.89
N THR A 50 -19.80 -11.84 -5.97
CA THR A 50 -18.71 -11.94 -6.96
C THR A 50 -18.42 -10.59 -7.64
N ASP A 51 -19.46 -9.84 -8.01
CA ASP A 51 -19.31 -8.51 -8.63
C ASP A 51 -18.65 -7.52 -7.66
N THR A 52 -19.04 -7.56 -6.38
CA THR A 52 -18.43 -6.75 -5.31
C THR A 52 -16.96 -7.08 -5.10
N VAL A 53 -16.60 -8.37 -5.05
CA VAL A 53 -15.20 -8.81 -4.90
C VAL A 53 -14.36 -8.40 -6.11
N ASN A 54 -14.88 -8.58 -7.33
CA ASN A 54 -14.21 -8.17 -8.55
C ASN A 54 -13.97 -6.65 -8.61
N PHE A 55 -14.99 -5.86 -8.28
CA PHE A 55 -14.87 -4.41 -8.21
C PHE A 55 -13.81 -4.00 -7.18
N THR A 56 -13.83 -4.62 -6.00
CA THR A 56 -12.88 -4.33 -4.91
C THR A 56 -11.44 -4.65 -5.29
N LEU A 57 -11.19 -5.77 -5.97
CA LEU A 57 -9.86 -6.15 -6.47
C LEU A 57 -9.34 -5.16 -7.53
N ILE A 58 -10.19 -4.77 -8.48
CA ILE A 58 -9.80 -3.79 -9.52
C ILE A 58 -9.57 -2.42 -8.90
N ALA A 59 -10.49 -1.97 -8.04
CA ALA A 59 -10.41 -0.67 -7.38
C ALA A 59 -9.17 -0.57 -6.48
N SER A 60 -8.88 -1.59 -5.67
CA SER A 60 -7.68 -1.62 -4.83
C SER A 60 -6.39 -1.61 -5.65
N GLY A 61 -6.32 -2.39 -6.74
CA GLY A 61 -5.20 -2.34 -7.67
C GLY A 61 -5.01 -0.95 -8.30
N ALA A 62 -6.09 -0.32 -8.75
CA ALA A 62 -6.05 1.02 -9.32
C ALA A 62 -5.59 2.07 -8.29
N ILE A 63 -6.12 2.02 -7.06
CA ILE A 63 -5.71 2.89 -5.96
C ILE A 63 -4.22 2.73 -5.66
N ALA A 64 -3.72 1.49 -5.61
CA ALA A 64 -2.30 1.23 -5.38
C ALA A 64 -1.41 1.89 -6.45
N VAL A 65 -1.78 1.78 -7.72
CA VAL A 65 -1.07 2.45 -8.83
C VAL A 65 -1.08 3.97 -8.65
N VAL A 66 -2.23 4.56 -8.31
CA VAL A 66 -2.35 6.00 -8.08
C VAL A 66 -1.44 6.43 -6.93
N LEU A 67 -1.42 5.70 -5.81
CA LEU A 67 -0.55 6.00 -4.67
C LEU A 67 0.93 5.92 -5.04
N ILE A 68 1.35 4.94 -5.86
CA ILE A 68 2.73 4.85 -6.37
C ILE A 68 3.08 6.09 -7.20
N LEU A 69 2.23 6.47 -8.14
CA LEU A 69 2.47 7.64 -9.01
C LEU A 69 2.58 8.94 -8.20
N LEU A 70 1.72 9.13 -7.20
CA LEU A 70 1.76 10.28 -6.31
C LEU A 70 2.98 10.28 -5.39
N ALA A 71 3.41 9.11 -4.90
CA ALA A 71 4.65 8.97 -4.15
C ALA A 71 5.87 9.33 -5.02
N LEU A 72 5.93 8.83 -6.27
CA LEU A 72 6.99 9.19 -7.21
C LEU A 72 6.99 10.70 -7.50
N LEU A 73 5.82 11.31 -7.70
CA LEU A 73 5.70 12.76 -7.83
C LEU A 73 6.24 13.50 -6.60
N GLY A 74 5.86 13.05 -5.39
CA GLY A 74 6.35 13.61 -4.13
C GLY A 74 7.88 13.56 -4.00
N ILE A 75 8.50 12.43 -4.40
CA ILE A 75 9.95 12.27 -4.45
C ILE A 75 10.58 13.29 -5.43
N GLN A 76 10.00 13.47 -6.62
CA GLN A 76 10.53 14.42 -7.61
C GLN A 76 10.39 15.87 -7.12
N LEU A 77 9.27 16.23 -6.48
CA LEU A 77 9.08 17.54 -5.86
C LEU A 77 10.09 17.78 -4.73
N LEU A 78 10.37 16.77 -3.91
CA LEU A 78 11.40 16.84 -2.87
C LEU A 78 12.80 17.00 -3.44
N ARG A 79 13.14 16.29 -4.52
CA ARG A 79 14.41 16.48 -5.25
C ARG A 79 14.54 17.91 -5.78
N ALA A 80 13.43 18.51 -6.21
CA ALA A 80 13.34 19.92 -6.58
C ALA A 80 13.31 20.89 -5.37
N ARG A 81 13.53 20.42 -4.14
CA ARG A 81 13.51 21.18 -2.87
C ARG A 81 12.18 21.86 -2.56
N LYS A 82 11.07 21.34 -3.06
CA LYS A 82 9.73 21.89 -2.80
C LYS A 82 9.13 21.26 -1.55
N MET A 83 8.65 22.10 -0.62
CA MET A 83 7.91 21.65 0.58
C MET A 83 6.67 20.84 0.25
N ALA A 84 6.03 21.11 -0.90
CA ALA A 84 4.91 20.32 -1.40
C ALA A 84 5.24 18.82 -1.48
N GLY A 85 6.48 18.45 -1.85
CA GLY A 85 6.88 17.04 -1.91
C GLY A 85 6.90 16.37 -0.54
N LEU A 86 7.27 17.09 0.53
CA LEU A 86 7.21 16.57 1.90
C LEU A 86 5.76 16.28 2.29
N VAL A 87 4.87 17.25 2.10
CA VAL A 87 3.44 17.11 2.41
C VAL A 87 2.82 15.95 1.62
N THR A 88 3.10 15.87 0.32
CA THR A 88 2.62 14.77 -0.52
C THR A 88 3.08 13.41 0.01
N LEU A 89 4.36 13.23 0.32
CA LEU A 89 4.85 11.94 0.81
C LEU A 89 4.28 11.55 2.18
N VAL A 90 4.03 12.53 3.07
CA VAL A 90 3.40 12.26 4.37
C VAL A 90 1.97 11.77 4.17
N VAL A 91 1.17 12.46 3.36
CA VAL A 91 -0.22 12.08 3.08
C VAL A 91 -0.29 10.72 2.42
N ILE A 92 0.49 10.50 1.37
CA ILE A 92 0.52 9.23 0.65
C ILE A 92 1.02 8.10 1.55
N GLY A 93 2.02 8.37 2.41
CA GLY A 93 2.50 7.39 3.35
C GLY A 93 1.44 6.97 4.38
N LEU A 94 0.65 7.91 4.90
CA LEU A 94 -0.47 7.61 5.79
C LEU A 94 -1.54 6.76 5.10
N LEU A 95 -1.98 7.16 3.89
CA LEU A 95 -2.96 6.41 3.12
C LEU A 95 -2.47 4.99 2.77
N SER A 96 -1.20 4.88 2.39
CA SER A 96 -0.56 3.61 2.05
C SER A 96 -0.47 2.69 3.25
N ALA A 97 -0.03 3.19 4.41
CA ALA A 97 0.06 2.39 5.63
C ALA A 97 -1.33 1.93 6.12
N ALA A 98 -2.33 2.82 6.10
CA ALA A 98 -3.70 2.48 6.44
C ALA A 98 -4.29 1.43 5.49
N GLY A 99 -4.07 1.59 4.18
CA GLY A 99 -4.48 0.63 3.16
C GLY A 99 -3.80 -0.73 3.33
N GLY A 100 -2.49 -0.76 3.64
CA GLY A 100 -1.75 -2.00 3.89
C GLY A 100 -2.26 -2.74 5.13
N VAL A 101 -2.59 -2.03 6.20
CA VAL A 101 -3.20 -2.62 7.40
C VAL A 101 -4.62 -3.12 7.12
N GLY A 102 -5.45 -2.36 6.41
CA GLY A 102 -6.80 -2.81 6.03
C GLY A 102 -6.78 -4.03 5.11
N PHE A 103 -5.83 -4.10 4.18
CA PHE A 103 -5.64 -5.27 3.34
C PHE A 103 -5.18 -6.49 4.16
N TRP A 104 -4.30 -6.28 5.15
CA TRP A 104 -3.90 -7.33 6.08
C TRP A 104 -5.08 -7.91 6.85
N THR A 105 -5.97 -7.07 7.39
CA THR A 105 -7.12 -7.56 8.17
C THR A 105 -8.05 -8.43 7.33
N LEU A 106 -8.26 -8.08 6.05
CA LEU A 106 -9.11 -8.86 5.14
C LEU A 106 -8.50 -10.21 4.74
N LEU A 107 -7.17 -10.29 4.69
CA LEU A 107 -6.47 -11.47 4.17
C LEU A 107 -5.78 -12.32 5.24
N SER A 108 -5.67 -11.82 6.47
CA SER A 108 -5.03 -12.54 7.58
C SER A 108 -5.71 -13.88 7.88
N ASP A 109 -7.04 -13.93 7.77
CA ASP A 109 -7.84 -15.16 7.92
C ASP A 109 -7.72 -16.10 6.71
N ALA A 110 -7.29 -15.58 5.55
CA ALA A 110 -7.09 -16.32 4.31
C ALA A 110 -5.62 -16.65 4.02
N GLY A 111 -4.73 -16.47 5.01
CA GLY A 111 -3.28 -16.44 4.81
C GLY A 111 -2.67 -17.71 4.19
N ASP A 112 -3.33 -18.85 4.31
CA ASP A 112 -2.90 -20.11 3.71
C ASP A 112 -3.03 -20.14 2.18
N ALA A 113 -3.87 -19.26 1.61
CA ALA A 113 -4.13 -19.18 0.17
C ALA A 113 -2.91 -18.76 -0.68
N THR A 114 -1.88 -18.16 -0.07
CA THR A 114 -0.72 -17.56 -0.78
C THR A 114 0.61 -17.96 -0.16
N ALA A 115 0.70 -19.20 0.32
CA ALA A 115 1.89 -19.74 1.00
C ALA A 115 2.37 -18.89 2.20
N GLY A 116 1.43 -18.19 2.87
CA GLY A 116 1.71 -17.33 4.03
C GLY A 116 2.33 -15.97 3.70
N VAL A 117 2.59 -15.64 2.42
CA VAL A 117 3.19 -14.35 2.04
C VAL A 117 2.32 -13.18 2.48
N LEU A 118 1.00 -13.29 2.30
CA LEU A 118 0.07 -12.21 2.59
C LEU A 118 -0.19 -12.02 4.10
N GLN A 119 0.29 -12.95 4.95
CA GLN A 119 0.19 -12.80 6.42
C GLN A 119 1.16 -11.76 6.99
N TRP A 120 2.25 -11.43 6.29
CA TRP A 120 3.28 -10.51 6.79
C TRP A 120 3.69 -9.43 5.79
N ALA A 121 3.56 -9.68 4.49
CA ALA A 121 3.97 -8.73 3.46
C ALA A 121 3.24 -7.36 3.56
N PRO A 122 1.93 -7.28 3.82
CA PRO A 122 1.24 -5.99 4.00
C PRO A 122 1.77 -5.20 5.20
N LEU A 123 2.14 -5.87 6.29
CA LEU A 123 2.73 -5.23 7.47
C LEU A 123 4.16 -4.74 7.17
N ALA A 124 4.96 -5.54 6.46
CA ALA A 124 6.29 -5.14 6.01
C ALA A 124 6.23 -3.92 5.09
N TYR A 125 5.25 -3.87 4.18
CA TYR A 125 4.97 -2.70 3.35
C TYR A 125 4.66 -1.46 4.21
N SER A 126 3.71 -1.57 5.14
CA SER A 126 3.33 -0.46 6.03
C SER A 126 4.51 0.02 6.89
N ALA A 127 5.35 -0.88 7.39
CA ALA A 127 6.55 -0.54 8.14
C ALA A 127 7.57 0.23 7.29
N LEU A 128 7.83 -0.21 6.05
CA LEU A 128 8.73 0.48 5.12
C LEU A 128 8.22 1.88 4.76
N VAL A 129 6.92 2.00 4.52
CA VAL A 129 6.28 3.30 4.28
C VAL A 129 6.45 4.22 5.49
N ALA A 130 6.19 3.72 6.71
CA ALA A 130 6.37 4.49 7.94
C ALA A 130 7.83 4.95 8.11
N VAL A 131 8.81 4.07 7.88
CA VAL A 131 10.24 4.44 7.89
C VAL A 131 10.54 5.49 6.83
N GLY A 132 9.98 5.35 5.63
CA GLY A 132 10.13 6.30 4.53
C GLY A 132 9.63 7.71 4.88
N VAL A 133 8.50 7.79 5.59
CA VAL A 133 7.91 9.04 6.09
C VAL A 133 8.70 9.62 7.25
N LEU A 134 9.01 8.83 8.28
CA LEU A 134 9.75 9.29 9.46
C LEU A 134 11.14 9.84 9.09
N ALA A 135 11.81 9.20 8.14
CA ALA A 135 13.10 9.65 7.65
C ALA A 135 13.08 11.02 6.96
N LEU A 136 11.90 11.54 6.55
CA LEU A 136 11.75 12.90 6.02
C LEU A 136 11.92 13.98 7.10
N PHE A 137 11.66 13.64 8.36
CA PHE A 137 11.74 14.56 9.50
C PHE A 137 13.11 14.55 10.18
N ALA A 138 14.08 13.79 9.65
CA ALA A 138 15.44 13.81 10.16
C ALA A 138 16.03 15.24 10.10
N PRO A 139 16.76 15.71 11.12
CA PRO A 139 17.23 17.11 11.23
C PRO A 139 17.96 17.62 9.97
N GLY A 140 18.71 16.75 9.31
CA GLY A 140 19.43 17.06 8.09
C GLY A 140 18.54 17.40 6.88
N VAL A 141 17.30 16.90 6.82
CA VAL A 141 16.35 17.18 5.72
C VAL A 141 15.71 18.55 5.90
N SER A 142 15.27 18.88 7.12
CA SER A 142 14.70 20.19 7.45
C SER A 142 15.70 21.32 7.22
N ALA A 143 16.96 21.14 7.65
CA ALA A 143 18.03 22.10 7.42
C ALA A 143 18.35 22.27 5.92
N TRP A 144 18.30 21.17 5.14
CA TRP A 144 18.54 21.21 3.70
C TRP A 144 17.46 21.95 2.92
N LEU A 145 16.19 21.81 3.31
CA LEU A 145 15.06 22.52 2.71
C LEU A 145 15.11 24.04 2.98
N HIS A 146 15.65 24.46 4.13
CA HIS A 146 15.70 25.88 4.52
C HIS A 146 16.91 26.64 3.96
N ARG A 147 18.01 25.96 3.56
CA ARG A 147 19.26 26.57 3.07
C ARG A 147 19.17 27.38 1.75
N ARG A 148 17.99 27.55 1.16
CA ARG A 148 17.79 28.30 -0.10
C ARG A 148 16.76 29.43 -0.01
N ARG A 149 16.30 29.78 1.20
CA ARG A 149 15.60 31.05 1.40
C ARG A 149 16.62 32.14 1.67
#